data_AF-A0A661ZV00-F1
#
_entry.id   AF-A0A661ZV00-F1
#
_cell.length_a   1.000
_cell.length_b   1.000
_cell.length_c   1.000
_cell.angle_alpha   90.00
_cell.angle_beta   90.00
_cell.angle_gamma   90.00
#
_symmetry.space_group_name_H-M   'P 1'
#
loop_
_entity.id
_entity.type
_entity.pdbx_description
1 polymer ?
#
loop_
_entity_poly.entity_id
_entity_poly.type
_entity_poly.pdbx_seq_one_letter_code
_entity_poly.pdbx_strand_id
1 'polypeptide(L)'
;MASNFVEKQAGKFAKIIDPKLPYIEIACLIIAIAAELTLESNPEVSRITILIVLSILSVLYYFNAFRIGEDIDNAFEKFYIKLFGFANAVSVLGILFFINNYAGASIMTNVGMLSLIIAVFLVFGLKYFQKINTVRRVDIIRAVVLLVLIGSFYISIKH
;
A
#
# COMPACT_ATOMS: atom_id res chain seq x y z
N MET A 1 0.88 27.59 7.13
CA MET A 1 -0.27 27.80 6.22
C MET A 1 -0.25 26.89 5.00
N ALA A 2 0.90 26.63 4.34
CA ALA A 2 0.96 25.76 3.16
C ALA A 2 0.63 24.27 3.44
N SER A 3 0.96 23.72 4.62
CA SER A 3 0.67 22.30 4.94
C SER A 3 -0.84 22.01 4.99
N ASN A 4 -1.65 22.94 5.51
CA ASN A 4 -3.10 22.79 5.60
C ASN A 4 -3.78 22.77 4.22
N PHE A 5 -3.17 23.40 3.21
CA PHE A 5 -3.73 23.42 1.85
C PHE A 5 -3.48 22.10 1.12
N VAL A 6 -2.26 21.56 1.19
CA VAL A 6 -1.90 20.27 0.59
C VAL A 6 -2.70 19.14 1.23
N GLU A 7 -2.79 19.13 2.56
CA GLU A 7 -3.54 18.11 3.30
C GLU A 7 -5.04 18.17 2.97
N LYS A 8 -5.61 19.36 2.81
CA LYS A 8 -7.02 19.54 2.43
C LYS A 8 -7.29 19.07 1.00
N GLN A 9 -6.39 19.32 0.06
CA GLN A 9 -6.53 18.83 -1.32
C GLN A 9 -6.35 17.31 -1.40
N ALA A 10 -5.31 16.77 -0.75
CA ALA A 10 -5.07 15.34 -0.67
C ALA A 10 -6.27 14.62 -0.03
N GLY A 11 -6.86 15.18 1.03
CA GLY A 11 -8.06 14.65 1.66
C GLY A 11 -9.29 14.63 0.76
N LYS A 12 -9.51 15.68 -0.06
CA LYS A 12 -10.60 15.68 -1.07
C LYS A 12 -10.42 14.56 -2.08
N PHE A 13 -9.21 14.38 -2.59
CA PHE A 13 -8.89 13.31 -3.53
C PHE A 13 -9.03 11.93 -2.90
N ALA A 14 -8.56 11.76 -1.66
CA ALA A 14 -8.69 10.54 -0.88
C ALA A 14 -10.16 10.13 -0.68
N LYS A 15 -11.05 11.07 -0.36
CA LYS A 15 -12.50 10.80 -0.23
C LYS A 15 -13.13 10.25 -1.51
N ILE A 16 -12.64 10.66 -2.68
CA ILE A 16 -13.12 10.16 -3.98
C ILE A 16 -12.59 8.76 -4.28
N ILE A 17 -11.32 8.50 -3.93
CA ILE A 17 -10.64 7.24 -4.22
C ILE A 17 -11.01 6.14 -3.24
N ASP A 18 -11.06 6.45 -1.94
CA ASP A 18 -11.24 5.45 -0.88
C ASP A 18 -12.37 4.43 -1.14
N PRO A 19 -13.59 4.82 -1.57
CA PRO A 19 -14.64 3.84 -1.87
C PRO A 19 -14.35 2.98 -3.11
N LYS A 20 -13.56 3.49 -4.05
CA LYS A 20 -13.19 2.81 -5.30
C LYS A 20 -11.90 2.00 -5.19
N LEU A 21 -11.08 2.31 -4.19
CA LEU A 21 -9.74 1.76 -4.02
C LEU A 21 -9.71 0.22 -4.02
N PRO A 22 -10.61 -0.51 -3.33
CA PRO A 22 -10.58 -1.97 -3.36
C PRO A 22 -10.76 -2.55 -4.77
N TYR A 23 -11.63 -1.95 -5.59
CA TYR A 23 -11.87 -2.40 -6.96
C TYR A 23 -10.68 -2.10 -7.87
N ILE A 24 -10.10 -0.91 -7.73
CA ILE A 24 -8.89 -0.51 -8.47
C ILE A 24 -7.73 -1.42 -8.08
N GLU A 25 -7.58 -1.72 -6.80
CA GLU A 25 -6.55 -2.63 -6.29
C GLU A 25 -6.66 -4.03 -6.88
N ILE A 26 -7.86 -4.62 -6.86
CA ILE A 26 -8.09 -5.94 -7.47
C ILE A 26 -7.77 -5.90 -8.96
N ALA A 27 -8.23 -4.87 -9.68
CA ALA A 27 -7.93 -4.73 -11.11
C ALA A 27 -6.42 -4.63 -11.37
N CYS A 28 -5.71 -3.80 -10.59
CA CYS A 28 -4.26 -3.67 -10.67
C CYS A 28 -3.55 -5.00 -10.36
N LEU A 29 -3.95 -5.73 -9.32
CA LEU A 29 -3.34 -7.02 -8.99
C LEU A 29 -3.57 -8.06 -10.10
N ILE A 30 -4.77 -8.12 -10.69
CA ILE A 30 -5.06 -9.01 -11.82
C ILE A 30 -4.17 -8.65 -13.02
N ILE A 31 -4.03 -7.37 -13.35
CA ILE A 31 -3.19 -6.93 -14.47
C ILE A 31 -1.72 -7.27 -14.20
N ALA A 32 -1.22 -7.05 -12.98
CA ALA A 32 0.15 -7.38 -12.61
C ALA A 32 0.41 -8.89 -12.72
N ILE A 33 -0.52 -9.74 -12.27
CA ILE A 33 -0.41 -11.20 -12.40
C ILE A 33 -0.45 -11.62 -13.87
N ALA A 34 -1.36 -11.07 -14.68
CA ALA A 34 -1.44 -11.38 -16.11
C ALA A 34 -0.17 -10.97 -16.88
N ALA A 35 0.42 -9.83 -16.51
CA ALA A 35 1.71 -9.39 -17.04
C ALA A 35 2.83 -10.36 -16.64
N GLU A 36 2.88 -10.81 -15.38
CA GLU A 36 3.86 -11.79 -14.92
C GLU A 36 3.76 -13.11 -15.70
N LEU A 37 2.53 -13.61 -15.94
CA LEU A 37 2.30 -14.85 -16.70
C LEU A 37 2.73 -14.75 -18.18
N THR A 38 2.84 -13.54 -18.73
CA THR A 38 3.24 -13.31 -20.13
C THR A 38 4.70 -12.83 -20.25
N LEU A 39 5.44 -12.80 -19.14
CA LEU A 39 6.81 -12.29 -19.06
C LEU A 39 7.79 -13.03 -19.98
N GLU A 40 7.64 -14.36 -20.12
CA GLU A 40 8.48 -15.16 -21.02
C GLU A 40 8.23 -14.86 -22.49
N SER A 41 6.98 -14.53 -22.85
CA SER A 41 6.57 -14.27 -24.24
C SER A 41 6.85 -12.83 -24.66
N ASN A 42 6.61 -11.86 -23.79
CA ASN A 42 6.76 -10.43 -24.07
C ASN A 42 7.39 -9.71 -22.87
N PRO A 43 8.71 -9.85 -22.66
CA PRO A 43 9.36 -9.40 -21.43
C PRO A 43 9.30 -7.87 -21.22
N GLU A 44 9.48 -7.08 -22.27
CA GLU A 44 9.46 -5.61 -22.16
C GLU A 44 8.08 -5.08 -21.78
N VAL A 45 7.04 -5.50 -22.52
CA VAL A 45 5.66 -5.07 -22.28
C VAL A 45 5.19 -5.48 -20.88
N SER A 46 5.51 -6.70 -20.47
CA SER A 46 5.14 -7.24 -19.15
C SER A 46 5.78 -6.44 -18.03
N ARG A 47 7.10 -6.18 -18.11
CA ARG A 47 7.82 -5.37 -17.10
C ARG A 47 7.28 -3.95 -16.99
N ILE A 48 7.06 -3.29 -18.14
CA ILE A 48 6.51 -1.92 -18.17
C ILE A 48 5.11 -1.89 -17.54
N THR A 49 4.27 -2.89 -17.86
CA THR A 49 2.92 -3.00 -17.32
C THR A 49 2.94 -3.15 -15.80
N ILE A 50 3.76 -4.06 -15.27
CA ILE A 50 3.93 -4.25 -13.82
C ILE A 50 4.39 -2.95 -13.15
N LEU A 51 5.36 -2.26 -13.74
CA LEU A 51 5.90 -1.01 -13.21
C LEU A 51 4.82 0.07 -13.12
N ILE A 52 4.05 0.29 -14.19
CA ILE A 52 2.98 1.30 -14.23
C ILE A 52 1.92 0.97 -13.18
N VAL A 53 1.46 -0.27 -13.13
CA VAL A 53 0.38 -0.70 -12.25
C VAL A 53 0.75 -0.57 -10.77
N LEU A 54 1.95 -1.03 -10.39
CA LEU A 54 2.43 -0.88 -9.02
C LEU A 54 2.70 0.58 -8.66
N SER A 55 3.15 1.41 -9.62
CA SER A 55 3.34 2.85 -9.39
C SER A 55 2.02 3.55 -9.10
N ILE A 56 0.97 3.23 -9.86
CA ILE A 56 -0.39 3.72 -9.61
C ILE A 56 -0.85 3.30 -8.21
N LEU A 57 -0.69 2.03 -7.85
CA LEU A 57 -1.07 1.53 -6.53
C LEU A 57 -0.38 2.26 -5.38
N SER A 58 0.94 2.47 -5.50
CA SER A 58 1.71 3.21 -4.50
C SER A 58 1.16 4.62 -4.29
N VAL A 59 0.90 5.35 -5.38
CA VAL A 59 0.33 6.70 -5.33
C VAL A 59 -1.06 6.70 -4.70
N LEU A 60 -1.92 5.76 -5.09
CA LEU A 60 -3.26 5.65 -4.53
C LEU A 60 -3.23 5.36 -3.03
N TYR A 61 -2.34 4.47 -2.56
CA TYR A 61 -2.17 4.20 -1.13
C TYR A 61 -1.65 5.41 -0.36
N TYR A 62 -0.71 6.16 -0.94
CA TYR A 62 -0.22 7.39 -0.35
C TYR A 62 -1.35 8.41 -0.16
N PHE A 63 -2.15 8.66 -1.20
CA PHE A 63 -3.29 9.57 -1.08
C PHE A 63 -4.36 9.04 -0.14
N ASN A 64 -4.59 7.73 -0.10
CA ASN A 64 -5.54 7.12 0.82
C ASN A 64 -5.17 7.34 2.30
N ALA A 65 -3.89 7.59 2.62
CA ALA A 65 -3.46 7.99 3.97
C ALA A 65 -4.16 9.27 4.47
N PHE A 66 -4.64 10.12 3.55
CA PHE A 66 -5.30 11.38 3.86
C PHE A 66 -6.84 11.26 3.91
N ARG A 67 -7.41 10.05 3.87
CA ARG A 67 -8.87 9.82 3.91
C ARG A 67 -9.56 10.17 5.23
N ILE A 68 -8.85 10.80 6.17
CA ILE A 68 -9.36 11.11 7.50
C ILE A 68 -10.68 11.87 7.36
N GLY A 69 -11.77 11.25 7.82
CA GLY A 69 -13.08 11.87 7.90
C GLY A 69 -13.07 13.00 8.92
N GLU A 70 -13.95 13.98 8.74
CA GLU A 70 -14.18 15.02 9.75
C GLU A 70 -14.76 14.40 11.04
N ASP A 71 -15.37 13.22 10.93
CA ASP A 71 -16.09 12.51 11.99
C ASP A 71 -15.18 11.64 12.90
N ILE A 72 -13.88 11.58 12.59
CA ILE A 72 -12.91 10.87 13.44
C ILE A 72 -12.34 11.89 14.41
N ASP A 73 -12.62 11.76 15.70
CA ASP A 73 -12.05 12.66 16.72
C ASP A 73 -10.81 12.08 17.41
N ASN A 74 -10.64 10.75 17.41
CA ASN A 74 -9.53 10.10 18.08
C ASN A 74 -8.20 10.32 17.32
N ALA A 75 -7.24 10.99 17.97
CA ALA A 75 -5.92 11.26 17.39
C ALA A 75 -5.13 9.98 17.05
N PHE A 76 -5.26 8.91 17.84
CA PHE A 76 -4.61 7.64 17.56
C PHE A 76 -5.18 6.96 16.32
N GLU A 77 -6.48 7.11 16.10
CA GLU A 77 -7.17 6.59 14.92
C GLU A 77 -6.74 7.34 13.64
N LYS A 78 -6.65 8.67 13.71
CA LYS A 78 -6.10 9.50 12.62
C LYS A 78 -4.67 9.11 12.28
N PHE A 79 -3.83 8.96 13.30
CA PHE A 79 -2.44 8.55 13.15
C PHE A 79 -2.36 7.16 12.50
N TYR A 80 -3.16 6.22 12.97
CA TYR A 80 -3.22 4.87 12.42
C TYR A 80 -3.60 4.85 10.92
N ILE A 81 -4.65 5.59 10.52
CA ILE A 81 -5.05 5.64 9.10
C ILE A 81 -3.91 6.15 8.21
N LYS A 82 -3.22 7.21 8.66
CA LYS A 82 -2.07 7.76 7.94
C LYS A 82 -0.93 6.75 7.86
N LEU A 83 -0.54 6.19 8.99
CA LEU A 83 0.53 5.21 9.07
C LEU A 83 0.24 3.99 8.18
N PHE A 84 -1.00 3.50 8.20
CA PHE A 84 -1.41 2.37 7.39
C PHE A 84 -1.34 2.67 5.88
N GLY A 85 -1.85 3.84 5.45
CA GLY A 85 -1.74 4.27 4.06
C GLY A 85 -0.29 4.39 3.60
N PHE A 86 0.57 5.00 4.41
CA PHE A 86 2.00 5.11 4.12
C PHE A 86 2.71 3.76 4.11
N ALA A 87 2.42 2.86 5.06
CA ALA A 87 3.02 1.53 5.10
C ALA A 87 2.69 0.74 3.83
N ASN A 88 1.45 0.79 3.34
CA ASN A 88 1.09 0.16 2.07
C ASN A 88 1.84 0.79 0.88
N ALA A 89 1.91 2.12 0.80
CA ALA A 89 2.61 2.81 -0.28
C ALA A 89 4.11 2.47 -0.31
N VAL A 90 4.78 2.57 0.84
CA VAL A 90 6.22 2.24 1.00
C VAL A 90 6.49 0.77 0.66
N SER A 91 5.57 -0.11 1.02
CA SER A 91 5.68 -1.53 0.69
C SER A 91 5.61 -1.81 -0.80
N VAL A 92 4.66 -1.19 -1.50
CA VAL A 92 4.58 -1.29 -2.97
C VAL A 92 5.81 -0.66 -3.64
N LEU A 93 6.33 0.45 -3.11
CA LEU A 93 7.61 1.02 -3.57
C LEU A 93 8.78 0.08 -3.36
N GLY A 94 8.82 -0.65 -2.23
CA GLY A 94 9.81 -1.69 -1.98
C GLY A 94 9.79 -2.76 -3.06
N ILE A 95 8.60 -3.30 -3.37
CA ILE A 95 8.41 -4.28 -4.46
C ILE A 95 8.89 -3.71 -5.80
N LEU A 96 8.49 -2.48 -6.13
CA LEU A 96 8.92 -1.79 -7.35
C LEU A 96 10.43 -1.69 -7.43
N PHE A 97 11.09 -1.30 -6.34
CA PHE A 97 12.54 -1.16 -6.30
C PHE A 97 13.23 -2.50 -6.50
N PHE A 98 12.67 -3.55 -5.91
CA PHE A 98 13.16 -4.91 -6.01
C PHE A 98 13.07 -5.46 -7.44
N ILE A 99 11.90 -5.35 -8.08
CA ILE A 99 11.69 -5.80 -9.47
C ILE A 99 12.61 -5.06 -10.45
N ASN A 100 12.86 -3.78 -10.22
CA ASN A 100 13.72 -2.96 -11.08
C ASN A 100 15.22 -3.06 -10.77
N ASN A 101 15.62 -3.87 -9.77
CA ASN A 101 17.01 -4.00 -9.33
C ASN A 101 17.67 -2.64 -8.99
N TYR A 102 16.90 -1.71 -8.39
CA TYR A 102 17.48 -0.44 -7.96
C TYR A 102 18.46 -0.64 -6.80
N ALA A 103 19.48 0.22 -6.74
CA ALA A 103 20.41 0.24 -5.61
C ALA A 103 19.64 0.46 -4.29
N GLY A 104 19.90 -0.38 -3.29
CA GLY A 104 19.20 -0.33 -2.01
C GLY A 104 17.79 -0.95 -2.01
N ALA A 105 17.39 -1.66 -3.07
CA ALA A 105 16.08 -2.31 -3.13
C ALA A 105 15.79 -3.25 -1.96
N SER A 106 16.79 -4.02 -1.50
CA SER A 106 16.65 -4.88 -0.32
C SER A 106 16.33 -4.07 0.95
N ILE A 107 16.98 -2.90 1.12
CA ILE A 107 16.73 -2.03 2.26
C ILE A 107 15.31 -1.47 2.18
N MET A 108 14.90 -0.96 1.02
CA MET A 108 13.56 -0.39 0.82
C MET A 108 12.46 -1.44 1.03
N THR A 109 12.68 -2.67 0.56
CA THR A 109 11.77 -3.79 0.76
C THR A 109 11.65 -4.18 2.24
N ASN A 110 12.77 -4.21 2.97
CA ASN A 110 12.77 -4.48 4.41
C ASN A 110 12.01 -3.38 5.18
N VAL A 111 12.22 -2.11 4.82
CA VAL A 111 11.49 -0.97 5.40
C VAL A 111 9.99 -1.11 5.14
N GLY A 112 9.60 -1.46 3.91
CA GLY A 112 8.21 -1.76 3.56
C GLY A 112 7.61 -2.86 4.43
N MET A 113 8.26 -4.03 4.47
CA MET A 113 7.81 -5.17 5.29
C MET A 113 7.67 -4.80 6.77
N LEU A 114 8.68 -4.16 7.37
CA LEU A 114 8.65 -3.74 8.76
C LEU A 114 7.53 -2.72 9.02
N SER A 115 7.33 -1.78 8.11
CA SER A 115 6.25 -0.80 8.22
C SER A 115 4.86 -1.45 8.21
N LEU A 116 4.64 -2.47 7.37
CA LEU A 116 3.39 -3.24 7.36
C LEU A 116 3.21 -4.06 8.64
N ILE A 117 4.27 -4.72 9.12
CA ILE A 117 4.23 -5.49 10.38
C ILE A 117 3.82 -4.56 11.53
N ILE A 118 4.46 -3.40 11.67
CA ILE A 118 4.14 -2.41 12.70
C ILE A 118 2.69 -1.94 12.56
N ALA A 119 2.25 -1.62 11.34
CA ALA A 119 0.88 -1.17 11.09
C ALA A 119 -0.16 -2.23 11.47
N VAL A 120 0.09 -3.50 11.16
CA VAL A 120 -0.77 -4.63 11.54
C VAL A 120 -0.78 -4.83 13.07
N PHE A 121 0.37 -4.78 13.74
CA PHE A 121 0.41 -4.86 15.21
C PHE A 121 -0.38 -3.73 15.88
N LEU A 122 -0.28 -2.51 15.35
CA LEU A 122 -1.05 -1.37 15.84
C LEU A 122 -2.56 -1.54 15.64
N VAL A 123 -3.02 -2.16 14.54
CA VAL A 123 -4.44 -2.54 14.38
C VAL A 123 -4.92 -3.38 15.55
N PHE A 124 -4.19 -4.45 15.84
CA PHE A 124 -4.58 -5.38 16.89
C PHE A 124 -4.58 -4.70 18.25
N GLY A 125 -3.55 -3.89 18.53
CA GLY A 125 -3.47 -3.09 19.75
C GLY A 125 -4.64 -2.12 19.89
N LEU A 126 -4.92 -1.30 18.88
CA LEU A 126 -6.00 -0.32 18.92
C LEU A 126 -7.38 -0.97 19.05
N LYS A 127 -7.61 -2.08 18.36
CA LYS A 127 -8.87 -2.83 18.46
C LYS A 127 -9.07 -3.45 19.84
N TYR A 128 -7.98 -3.94 20.46
CA TYR A 128 -8.02 -4.53 21.79
C TYR A 128 -8.19 -3.49 22.91
N PHE A 129 -7.40 -2.41 22.88
CA PHE A 129 -7.35 -1.42 23.96
C PHE A 129 -8.39 -0.30 23.85
N GLN A 130 -8.75 0.12 22.63
CA GLN A 130 -9.61 1.30 22.42
C GLN A 130 -10.94 0.99 21.71
N LYS A 131 -11.24 -0.27 21.39
CA LYS A 131 -12.48 -0.71 20.69
C LYS A 131 -12.84 0.15 19.47
N ILE A 132 -11.84 0.52 18.69
CA ILE A 132 -12.04 1.41 17.54
C ILE A 132 -12.67 0.64 16.37
N ASN A 133 -13.73 1.19 15.77
CA ASN A 133 -14.38 0.62 14.58
C ASN A 133 -13.75 1.09 13.24
N THR A 134 -12.62 1.79 13.37
CA THR A 134 -11.70 2.33 12.35
C THR A 134 -11.40 1.43 11.17
N VAL A 135 -11.10 0.21 11.59
CA VAL A 135 -10.35 -0.74 10.80
C VAL A 135 -11.32 -1.56 9.99
N ARG A 136 -11.41 -1.25 8.71
CA ARG A 136 -12.19 -2.07 7.78
C ARG A 136 -11.46 -3.39 7.59
N ARG A 137 -12.22 -4.49 7.50
CA ARG A 137 -11.66 -5.82 7.22
C ARG A 137 -10.80 -5.83 5.96
N VAL A 138 -11.18 -5.03 4.96
CA VAL A 138 -10.44 -4.86 3.69
C VAL A 138 -9.02 -4.34 3.92
N ASP A 139 -8.81 -3.46 4.90
CA ASP A 139 -7.48 -2.92 5.19
C ASP A 139 -6.56 -4.04 5.73
N ILE A 140 -7.07 -4.90 6.62
CA ILE A 140 -6.30 -6.06 7.13
C ILE A 140 -5.96 -7.04 6.00
N ILE A 141 -6.94 -7.37 5.16
CA ILE A 141 -6.75 -8.28 4.03
C ILE A 141 -5.66 -7.73 3.09
N ARG A 142 -5.70 -6.44 2.76
CA ARG A 142 -4.68 -5.76 1.94
C ARG A 142 -3.28 -5.92 2.53
N ALA A 143 -3.11 -5.65 3.82
CA ALA A 143 -1.81 -5.79 4.47
C ALA A 143 -1.26 -7.22 4.40
N VAL A 144 -2.13 -8.22 4.60
CA VAL A 144 -1.76 -9.63 4.48
C VAL A 144 -1.35 -9.97 3.05
N VAL A 145 -2.12 -9.53 2.05
CA VAL A 145 -1.81 -9.75 0.62
C VAL A 145 -0.46 -9.13 0.27
N LEU A 146 -0.19 -7.89 0.69
CA LEU A 146 1.08 -7.23 0.44
C LEU A 146 2.26 -7.94 1.13
N LEU A 147 2.08 -8.42 2.37
CA LEU A 147 3.12 -9.20 3.06
C LEU A 147 3.44 -10.51 2.33
N VAL A 148 2.42 -11.21 1.82
CA VAL A 148 2.59 -12.44 1.03
C VAL A 148 3.32 -12.12 -0.28
N LEU A 149 2.94 -11.05 -0.99
CA LEU A 149 3.60 -10.64 -2.23
C LEU A 149 5.07 -10.28 -2.01
N ILE A 150 5.38 -9.48 -0.97
CA ILE A 150 6.78 -9.16 -0.64
C ILE A 150 7.55 -10.45 -0.31
N GLY A 151 6.94 -11.35 0.47
CA GLY A 151 7.54 -12.63 0.82
C GLY A 151 7.82 -13.50 -0.41
N SER A 152 6.89 -13.58 -1.37
CA SER A 152 7.08 -14.37 -2.59
C SER A 152 8.20 -13.82 -3.46
N PHE A 153 8.27 -12.49 -3.65
CA PHE A 153 9.37 -11.87 -4.38
C PHE A 153 10.72 -12.09 -3.68
N TYR A 154 10.75 -12.05 -2.34
CA TYR A 154 11.97 -12.27 -1.58
C TYR A 154 12.50 -13.72 -1.70
N ILE A 155 11.60 -14.71 -1.74
CA ILE A 155 11.95 -16.13 -1.87
C ILE A 155 12.38 -16.47 -3.31
N SER A 156 11.68 -15.93 -4.31
CA SER A 156 11.90 -16.28 -5.73
C SER A 156 13.25 -15.84 -6.31
N ILE A 157 14.01 -14.96 -5.63
CA ILE A 157 15.32 -14.47 -6.09
C ILE A 157 16.49 -15.04 -5.26
N LYS A 158 16.21 -15.66 -4.10
CA LYS A 158 17.23 -16.37 -3.32
C LYS A 158 17.56 -17.76 -3.88
N HIS A 159 16.76 -18.25 -4.83
CA HIS A 159 16.97 -19.46 -5.61
C HIS A 159 17.29 -19.08 -7.05
#